data_AF-A0A5C3Q0N4-F1
#
_entry.id   AF-A0A5C3Q0N4-F1
#
_cell.length_a   1.000
_cell.length_b   1.000
_cell.length_c   1.000
_cell.angle_alpha   90.00
_cell.angle_beta   90.00
_cell.angle_gamma   90.00
#
_symmetry.space_group_name_H-M   'P 1'
#
loop_
_entity.id
_entity.type
_entity.pdbx_description
1 polymer ?
#
loop_
_entity_poly.entity_id
_entity_poly.type
_entity_poly.pdbx_seq_one_letter_code
_entity_poly.pdbx_strand_id
1 'polypeptide(L)'
;MAGRRRWVVMALEQFWRDPDSVKQDEATLDPSADFDLLDEVTTETSALGIVVRTDFTDDEAWSRFLERLERGEEDMRRSMMPESSEAGPSGEGDATEDVAMRGPAQADQEEEEDSEDDEDDEDAPPRILATLSPPPTSPIRPLLSGLSNIAVLRLLLTPSLRPAPSPPKGIKHDSRNSPLVDRNGWQEVYGGEGELDIWVYDQRSNGDGSVRVVSPSSDVAVYGSATGDSWRARVDHIVDLQFSMRMSGMKIDFGGMDRWEYAERVRNIEEVEKGLSRTA
;
A
#
# COMPACT_ATOMS: atom_id res chain seq x y z
N MET A 1 2.39 -19.80 1.96
CA MET A 1 3.18 -19.38 0.79
C MET A 1 3.76 -20.62 0.13
N ALA A 2 3.26 -21.01 -1.03
CA ALA A 2 3.98 -21.89 -1.96
C ALA A 2 4.06 -21.04 -3.23
N GLY A 3 5.26 -20.89 -3.80
CA GLY A 3 5.46 -19.99 -4.95
C GLY A 3 6.85 -19.35 -4.98
N ARG A 4 7.16 -18.68 -6.10
CA ARG A 4 8.43 -18.00 -6.38
C ARG A 4 8.92 -17.13 -5.22
N ARG A 5 8.07 -16.27 -4.66
CA ARG A 5 8.47 -15.31 -3.61
C ARG A 5 8.99 -16.01 -2.36
N ARG A 6 8.41 -17.14 -1.98
CA ARG A 6 8.90 -17.94 -0.84
C ARG A 6 10.33 -18.43 -1.06
N TRP A 7 10.65 -18.89 -2.27
CA TRP A 7 11.99 -19.33 -2.59
C TRP A 7 13.00 -18.18 -2.50
N VAL A 8 12.65 -17.00 -3.01
CA VAL A 8 13.52 -15.81 -2.90
C VAL A 8 13.73 -15.43 -1.43
N VAL A 9 12.65 -15.42 -0.62
CA VAL A 9 12.77 -15.16 0.83
C VAL A 9 13.66 -16.20 1.51
N MET A 10 13.53 -17.48 1.19
CA MET A 10 14.40 -18.53 1.75
C MET A 10 15.87 -18.37 1.35
N ALA A 11 16.14 -18.04 0.08
CA ALA A 11 17.49 -17.79 -0.41
C ALA A 11 18.11 -16.55 0.27
N LEU A 12 17.31 -15.50 0.46
CA LEU A 12 17.70 -14.29 1.17
C LEU A 12 18.01 -14.57 2.66
N GLU A 13 17.16 -15.35 3.34
CA GLU A 13 17.44 -15.78 4.71
C GLU A 13 18.73 -16.58 4.81
N GLN A 14 19.00 -17.47 3.83
CA GLN A 14 20.25 -18.21 3.77
C GLN A 14 21.45 -17.29 3.56
N PHE A 15 21.36 -16.31 2.67
CA PHE A 15 22.38 -15.28 2.49
C PHE A 15 22.67 -14.55 3.79
N TRP A 16 21.65 -14.14 4.55
CA TRP A 16 21.86 -13.41 5.80
C TRP A 16 22.47 -14.24 6.93
N ARG A 17 22.33 -15.57 6.89
CA ARG A 17 23.01 -16.47 7.84
C ARG A 17 24.50 -16.53 7.57
N ASP A 18 24.90 -16.62 6.31
CA ASP A 18 26.30 -16.71 5.92
C ASP A 18 26.55 -15.94 4.60
N PRO A 19 26.74 -14.60 4.69
CA PRO A 19 26.96 -13.76 3.51
C PRO A 19 28.24 -14.12 2.76
N ASP A 20 29.23 -14.71 3.45
CA ASP A 20 30.53 -15.08 2.89
C ASP A 20 30.50 -16.42 2.14
N SER A 21 29.50 -17.26 2.42
CA SER A 21 29.35 -18.58 1.77
C SER A 21 28.81 -18.54 0.34
N VAL A 22 28.11 -17.48 -0.03
CA VAL A 22 27.47 -17.36 -1.34
C VAL A 22 28.53 -16.91 -2.35
N LYS A 23 29.17 -17.88 -3.01
CA LYS A 23 29.94 -17.61 -4.22
C LYS A 23 28.96 -17.09 -5.28
N GLN A 24 29.31 -15.99 -5.96
CA GLN A 24 28.56 -15.42 -7.09
C GLN A 24 28.56 -16.38 -8.30
N ASP A 25 28.11 -17.62 -8.15
CA ASP A 25 27.66 -18.39 -9.29
C ASP A 25 26.26 -17.87 -9.61
N GLU A 26 26.14 -17.18 -10.75
CA GLU A 26 24.87 -16.76 -11.35
C GLU A 26 24.00 -18.00 -11.59
N ALA A 27 23.28 -18.43 -10.57
CA ALA A 27 22.13 -19.28 -10.76
C ALA A 27 21.05 -18.40 -11.41
N THR A 28 21.03 -18.37 -12.73
CA THR A 28 19.90 -17.88 -13.51
C THR A 28 18.73 -18.84 -13.24
N LEU A 29 18.05 -18.62 -12.12
CA LEU A 29 16.85 -19.35 -11.77
C LEU A 29 15.73 -18.76 -12.62
N ASP A 30 15.15 -19.59 -13.48
CA ASP A 30 13.97 -19.24 -14.25
C ASP A 30 12.79 -19.04 -13.29
N PRO A 31 12.38 -17.80 -12.99
CA PRO A 31 11.35 -17.51 -12.00
C PRO A 31 9.93 -17.77 -12.57
N SER A 32 9.80 -18.21 -13.83
CA SER A 32 8.53 -18.25 -14.55
C SER A 32 7.65 -19.48 -14.25
N ALA A 33 8.13 -20.45 -13.47
CA ALA A 33 7.47 -21.76 -13.36
C ALA A 33 6.48 -21.91 -12.19
N ASP A 34 6.43 -20.98 -11.23
CA ASP A 34 5.58 -21.10 -10.02
C ASP A 34 4.63 -19.90 -9.89
N PHE A 35 3.33 -20.14 -10.13
CA PHE A 35 2.25 -19.17 -9.95
C PHE A 35 2.13 -18.75 -8.48
N ASP A 36 2.25 -17.45 -8.17
CA ASP A 36 1.96 -16.92 -6.83
C ASP A 36 0.47 -16.52 -6.75
N LEU A 37 -0.22 -16.94 -5.68
CA LEU A 37 -1.64 -16.61 -5.46
C LEU A 37 -1.90 -15.10 -5.37
N LEU A 38 -0.85 -14.31 -5.15
CA LEU A 38 -0.93 -12.87 -5.04
C LEU A 38 -0.23 -12.16 -6.21
N ASP A 39 0.18 -12.88 -7.27
CA ASP A 39 0.72 -12.25 -8.47
C ASP A 39 -0.36 -11.40 -9.13
N GLU A 40 -1.56 -11.94 -9.36
CA GLU A 40 -2.73 -11.25 -9.93
C GLU A 40 -2.96 -9.86 -9.28
N VAL A 41 -3.02 -9.82 -7.95
CA VAL A 41 -3.23 -8.56 -7.19
C VAL A 41 -2.11 -7.54 -7.38
N THR A 42 -0.88 -8.01 -7.59
CA THR A 42 0.32 -7.15 -7.64
C THR A 42 0.75 -6.75 -9.05
N THR A 43 0.47 -7.58 -10.06
CA THR A 43 0.93 -7.38 -11.44
C THR A 43 -0.20 -7.01 -12.41
N GLU A 44 -1.44 -7.41 -12.12
CA GLU A 44 -2.57 -7.19 -13.03
C GLU A 44 -3.40 -5.95 -12.65
N THR A 45 -3.17 -5.38 -11.46
CA THR A 45 -3.85 -4.14 -11.06
C THR A 45 -3.30 -2.95 -11.84
N SER A 46 -4.20 -2.15 -12.42
CA SER A 46 -3.90 -0.84 -13.02
C SER A 46 -3.80 0.28 -11.98
N ALA A 47 -4.04 -0.03 -10.71
CA ALA A 47 -4.04 0.95 -9.63
C ALA A 47 -2.62 1.47 -9.34
N LEU A 48 -2.56 2.71 -8.86
CA LEU A 48 -1.31 3.38 -8.49
C LEU A 48 -0.73 2.86 -7.17
N GLY A 49 -1.57 2.34 -6.28
CA GLY A 49 -1.19 1.74 -5.01
C GLY A 49 -2.23 0.72 -4.54
N ILE A 50 -1.95 0.07 -3.40
CA ILE A 50 -2.85 -0.92 -2.80
C ILE A 50 -3.02 -0.72 -1.30
N VAL A 51 -4.25 -0.84 -0.82
CA VAL A 51 -4.59 -0.92 0.60
C VAL A 51 -4.76 -2.38 1.01
N VAL A 52 -3.90 -2.86 1.90
CA VAL A 52 -3.90 -4.21 2.43
C VAL A 52 -4.57 -4.23 3.79
N ARG A 53 -5.71 -4.93 3.89
CA ARG A 53 -6.40 -5.12 5.16
C ARG A 53 -5.72 -6.22 5.97
N THR A 54 -5.16 -5.84 7.11
CA THR A 54 -4.49 -6.77 8.05
C THR A 54 -5.26 -6.94 9.36
N ASP A 55 -6.18 -6.03 9.68
CA ASP A 55 -7.10 -6.21 10.79
C ASP A 55 -8.52 -6.44 10.29
N PHE A 56 -9.14 -7.48 10.83
CA PHE A 56 -10.44 -7.99 10.42
C PHE A 56 -11.44 -8.01 11.59
N THR A 57 -11.19 -7.23 12.64
CA THR A 57 -11.97 -7.27 13.89
C THR A 57 -13.22 -6.38 13.84
N ASP A 58 -13.25 -5.41 12.93
CA ASP A 58 -14.34 -4.45 12.77
C ASP A 58 -14.65 -4.28 11.27
N ASP A 59 -15.72 -4.91 10.80
CA ASP A 59 -16.18 -4.81 9.41
C ASP A 59 -16.93 -3.49 9.16
N GLU A 60 -17.57 -2.90 10.18
CA GLU A 60 -18.27 -1.61 10.05
C GLU A 60 -17.26 -0.46 9.86
N ALA A 61 -16.16 -0.47 10.62
CA ALA A 61 -15.08 0.49 10.43
C ALA A 61 -14.39 0.33 9.06
N TRP A 62 -14.32 -0.90 8.55
CA TRP A 62 -13.79 -1.16 7.21
C TRP A 62 -14.73 -0.60 6.12
N SER A 63 -16.03 -0.83 6.20
CA SER A 63 -17.00 -0.25 5.24
C SER A 63 -16.95 1.28 5.24
N ARG A 64 -16.94 1.91 6.41
CA ARG A 64 -16.80 3.38 6.53
C ARG A 64 -15.47 3.89 5.97
N PHE A 65 -14.41 3.09 6.04
CA PHE A 65 -13.13 3.42 5.41
C PHE A 65 -13.24 3.37 3.88
N LEU A 66 -13.85 2.31 3.32
CA LEU A 66 -14.06 2.18 1.88
C LEU A 66 -14.93 3.31 1.32
N GLU A 67 -16.05 3.65 1.95
CA GLU A 67 -16.90 4.77 1.52
C GLU A 67 -16.14 6.11 1.43
N ARG A 68 -15.22 6.35 2.38
CA ARG A 68 -14.39 7.57 2.38
C ARG A 68 -13.30 7.52 1.34
N LEU A 69 -12.73 6.34 1.10
CA LEU A 69 -11.74 6.11 0.06
C LEU A 69 -12.36 6.37 -1.31
N GLU A 70 -13.51 5.77 -1.60
CA GLU A 70 -14.25 5.93 -2.86
C GLU A 70 -14.65 7.37 -3.11
N ARG A 71 -15.13 8.08 -2.07
CA ARG A 71 -15.41 9.52 -2.16
C ARG A 71 -14.16 10.31 -2.53
N GLY A 72 -13.02 10.01 -1.92
CA GLY A 72 -11.74 10.66 -2.24
C GLY A 72 -11.31 10.40 -3.68
N GLU A 73 -11.49 9.17 -4.19
CA GLU A 73 -11.20 8.83 -5.58
C GLU A 73 -12.12 9.56 -6.57
N GLU A 74 -13.41 9.66 -6.26
CA GLU A 74 -14.39 10.42 -7.05
C GLU A 74 -14.03 11.91 -7.12
N ASP A 75 -13.75 12.53 -5.97
CA ASP A 75 -13.39 13.94 -5.88
C ASP A 75 -12.11 14.23 -6.69
N MET A 76 -11.11 13.35 -6.57
CA MET A 76 -9.86 13.43 -7.32
C MET A 76 -10.11 13.29 -8.84
N ARG A 77 -10.97 12.36 -9.27
CA ARG A 77 -11.31 12.17 -10.69
C ARG A 77 -12.03 13.37 -11.27
N ARG A 78 -13.03 13.91 -10.54
CA ARG A 78 -13.74 15.13 -10.92
C ARG A 78 -12.79 16.32 -11.08
N SER A 79 -11.76 16.42 -10.23
CA SER A 79 -10.75 17.49 -10.32
C SER A 79 -9.84 17.38 -11.55
N MET A 80 -9.65 16.18 -12.09
CA MET A 80 -8.81 15.95 -13.29
C MET A 80 -9.56 16.13 -14.60
N MET A 81 -10.89 15.99 -14.59
CA MET A 81 -11.69 16.29 -15.77
C MET A 81 -11.68 17.80 -15.98
N PRO A 82 -11.23 18.30 -17.15
CA PRO A 82 -11.33 19.71 -17.44
C PRO A 82 -12.81 20.08 -17.31
N GLU A 83 -13.13 21.12 -16.53
CA GLU A 83 -14.47 21.69 -16.51
C GLU A 83 -14.83 22.02 -17.95
N SER A 84 -15.63 21.14 -18.55
CA SER A 84 -16.24 21.33 -19.85
C SER A 84 -16.90 22.67 -19.76
N SER A 85 -16.24 23.66 -20.36
CA SER A 85 -16.61 25.04 -20.23
C SER A 85 -17.94 25.19 -20.95
N GLU A 86 -19.04 25.01 -20.23
CA GLU A 86 -20.36 25.51 -20.63
C GLU A 86 -20.32 27.03 -20.48
N ALA A 87 -19.47 27.65 -21.30
CA ALA A 87 -19.39 29.08 -21.51
C ALA A 87 -19.99 29.39 -22.87
N GLY A 88 -21.33 29.43 -22.89
CA GLY A 88 -22.06 30.39 -23.71
C GLY A 88 -23.40 29.88 -24.25
N PRO A 89 -24.42 30.73 -24.44
CA PRO A 89 -24.46 32.19 -24.21
C PRO A 89 -25.75 32.63 -23.48
N SER A 90 -25.66 33.10 -22.24
CA SER A 90 -26.79 33.85 -21.65
C SER A 90 -26.75 35.28 -22.15
N GLY A 91 -27.36 35.47 -23.33
CA GLY A 91 -27.76 36.78 -23.82
C GLY A 91 -28.68 37.46 -22.82
N GLU A 92 -28.42 38.75 -22.59
CA GLU A 92 -29.31 39.66 -21.89
C GLU A 92 -30.66 39.73 -22.62
N GLY A 93 -31.66 39.08 -22.03
CA GLY A 93 -33.06 39.11 -22.44
C GLY A 93 -33.92 39.45 -21.23
N ASP A 94 -34.35 40.70 -21.22
CA ASP A 94 -35.19 41.41 -20.26
C ASP A 94 -36.61 40.82 -20.10
N ALA A 95 -37.25 41.20 -18.97
CA ALA A 95 -38.70 41.20 -18.67
C ALA A 95 -39.38 39.99 -17.98
N THR A 96 -39.51 40.13 -16.65
CA THR A 96 -40.74 40.18 -15.81
C THR A 96 -41.84 39.10 -15.79
N GLU A 97 -42.38 38.93 -14.57
CA GLU A 97 -43.73 38.49 -14.13
C GLU A 97 -43.94 37.04 -13.63
N ASP A 98 -43.91 36.91 -12.29
CA ASP A 98 -45.00 36.48 -11.40
C ASP A 98 -46.10 35.57 -11.99
N VAL A 99 -46.27 34.33 -11.46
CA VAL A 99 -47.57 33.78 -10.99
C VAL A 99 -47.34 32.61 -10.01
N ALA A 100 -48.10 32.62 -8.92
CA ALA A 100 -48.14 31.69 -7.80
C ALA A 100 -48.93 30.37 -8.05
N MET A 101 -48.76 29.44 -7.08
CA MET A 101 -49.74 28.45 -6.55
C MET A 101 -49.96 27.07 -7.22
N ARG A 102 -49.53 26.01 -6.51
CA ARG A 102 -50.23 24.75 -6.14
C ARG A 102 -49.16 23.71 -5.77
N GLY A 103 -49.17 23.00 -4.64
CA GLY A 103 -50.26 22.22 -4.04
C GLY A 103 -49.89 20.72 -4.14
N PRO A 104 -50.12 19.88 -3.10
CA PRO A 104 -49.23 18.78 -2.69
C PRO A 104 -49.66 17.37 -3.16
N ALA A 105 -48.70 16.43 -3.20
CA ALA A 105 -48.81 14.95 -3.12
C ALA A 105 -47.40 14.41 -3.47
N GLN A 106 -46.85 13.31 -2.94
CA GLN A 106 -47.42 12.07 -2.43
C GLN A 106 -46.32 11.32 -1.67
N ALA A 107 -46.71 10.60 -0.61
CA ALA A 107 -45.90 9.62 0.11
C ALA A 107 -45.94 8.24 -0.59
N ASP A 108 -45.06 7.35 -0.11
CA ASP A 108 -44.91 5.92 -0.42
C ASP A 108 -44.22 5.65 -1.78
N GLN A 109 -43.24 4.76 -1.91
CA GLN A 109 -43.04 3.47 -1.23
C GLN A 109 -41.57 3.05 -1.35
N GLU A 110 -41.12 2.25 -0.37
CA GLU A 110 -39.83 1.58 -0.29
C GLU A 110 -39.65 0.57 -1.42
N GLU A 111 -38.53 0.63 -2.15
CA GLU A 111 -38.02 -0.49 -2.94
C GLU A 111 -36.64 -0.87 -2.37
N GLU A 112 -36.62 -1.97 -1.62
CA GLU A 112 -35.43 -2.77 -1.36
C GLU A 112 -35.03 -3.42 -2.69
N GLU A 113 -33.94 -2.96 -3.30
CA GLU A 113 -33.22 -3.72 -4.31
C GLU A 113 -31.86 -4.12 -3.74
N ASP A 114 -31.83 -5.40 -3.39
CA ASP A 114 -30.67 -6.24 -3.13
C ASP A 114 -29.95 -6.44 -4.47
N SER A 115 -29.02 -5.53 -4.80
CA SER A 115 -28.14 -5.65 -5.96
C SER A 115 -26.77 -6.16 -5.51
N GLU A 116 -26.66 -7.49 -5.41
CA GLU A 116 -25.41 -8.20 -5.64
C GLU A 116 -25.13 -8.13 -7.15
N ASP A 117 -24.52 -7.03 -7.60
CA ASP A 117 -24.12 -6.83 -9.00
C ASP A 117 -22.60 -6.73 -9.07
N ASP A 118 -21.95 -7.91 -9.12
CA ASP A 118 -20.60 -8.06 -9.66
C ASP A 118 -20.69 -7.95 -11.21
N GLU A 119 -21.08 -6.77 -11.70
CA GLU A 119 -20.82 -6.40 -13.09
C GLU A 119 -19.35 -5.99 -13.19
N ASP A 120 -18.56 -6.81 -13.91
CA ASP A 120 -17.28 -6.40 -14.49
C ASP A 120 -17.54 -5.26 -15.47
N ASP A 121 -17.70 -4.06 -14.92
CA ASP A 121 -17.97 -2.83 -15.63
C ASP A 121 -16.66 -2.40 -16.31
N GLU A 122 -16.44 -2.92 -17.53
CA GLU A 122 -15.25 -2.62 -18.36
C GLU A 122 -15.09 -1.12 -18.68
N ASP A 123 -16.11 -0.30 -18.38
CA ASP A 123 -16.10 1.16 -18.51
C ASP A 123 -15.86 1.91 -17.17
N ALA A 124 -15.67 1.20 -16.05
CA ALA A 124 -15.34 1.82 -14.78
C ALA A 124 -13.95 2.49 -14.87
N PRO A 125 -13.83 3.78 -14.48
CA PRO A 125 -12.55 4.48 -14.54
C PRO A 125 -11.51 3.80 -13.63
N PRO A 126 -10.22 3.77 -14.03
CA PRO A 126 -9.18 3.09 -13.27
C PRO A 126 -9.08 3.65 -11.85
N ARG A 127 -9.04 2.75 -10.86
CA ARG A 127 -8.91 3.10 -9.44
C ARG A 127 -7.51 3.67 -9.15
N ILE A 128 -7.41 4.58 -8.20
CA ILE A 128 -6.13 5.11 -7.74
C ILE A 128 -5.51 4.11 -6.74
N LEU A 129 -6.34 3.55 -5.86
CA LEU A 129 -5.96 2.57 -4.86
C LEU A 129 -6.80 1.30 -5.02
N ALA A 130 -6.13 0.18 -5.31
CA ALA A 130 -6.74 -1.14 -5.18
C ALA A 130 -6.91 -1.51 -3.70
N THR A 131 -7.78 -2.46 -3.39
CA THR A 131 -7.93 -2.98 -2.02
C THR A 131 -7.73 -4.49 -2.00
N LEU A 132 -6.97 -4.97 -1.02
CA LEU A 132 -6.78 -6.40 -0.74
C LEU A 132 -7.44 -6.71 0.61
N SER A 133 -8.70 -7.12 0.55
CA SER A 133 -9.51 -7.53 1.70
C SER A 133 -10.25 -8.83 1.38
N PRO A 134 -9.62 -10.00 1.58
CA PRO A 134 -10.25 -11.28 1.26
C PRO A 134 -11.48 -11.57 2.14
N PRO A 135 -12.50 -12.26 1.61
CA PRO A 135 -13.72 -12.60 2.36
C PRO A 135 -13.42 -13.55 3.54
N PRO A 136 -14.34 -13.68 4.53
CA PRO A 136 -14.14 -14.53 5.71
C PRO A 136 -13.79 -15.99 5.41
N THR A 137 -14.29 -16.50 4.28
CA THR A 137 -14.11 -17.88 3.80
C THR A 137 -12.78 -18.11 3.09
N SER A 138 -12.06 -17.04 2.73
CA SER A 138 -10.82 -17.15 1.97
C SER A 138 -9.67 -17.68 2.81
N PRO A 139 -8.88 -18.65 2.31
CA PRO A 139 -7.70 -19.16 3.01
C PRO A 139 -6.57 -18.13 3.12
N ILE A 140 -6.66 -17.00 2.39
CA ILE A 140 -5.68 -15.91 2.41
C ILE A 140 -5.91 -14.98 3.62
N ARG A 141 -7.15 -14.86 4.11
CA ARG A 141 -7.47 -13.95 5.22
C ARG A 141 -6.63 -14.20 6.48
N PRO A 142 -6.43 -15.46 6.94
CA PRO A 142 -5.52 -15.73 8.05
C PRO A 142 -4.05 -15.39 7.77
N LEU A 143 -3.62 -15.41 6.50
CA LEU A 143 -2.25 -15.05 6.11
C LEU A 143 -2.02 -13.54 6.20
N LEU A 144 -3.05 -12.73 5.97
CA LEU A 144 -2.96 -11.26 6.06
C LEU A 144 -3.17 -10.73 7.48
N SER A 145 -3.77 -11.54 8.35
CA SER A 145 -4.15 -11.10 9.68
C SER A 145 -2.95 -10.72 10.54
N GLY A 146 -2.92 -9.48 11.01
CA GLY A 146 -1.93 -8.97 11.96
C GLY A 146 -0.50 -8.90 11.42
N LEU A 147 -0.31 -8.86 10.10
CA LEU A 147 1.04 -8.77 9.52
C LEU A 147 1.79 -7.51 9.94
N SER A 148 3.11 -7.64 10.08
CA SER A 148 4.03 -6.51 10.17
C SER A 148 4.28 -5.92 8.78
N ASN A 149 4.89 -4.74 8.72
CA ASN A 149 5.28 -4.13 7.45
C ASN A 149 6.20 -5.03 6.62
N ILE A 150 7.21 -5.64 7.24
CA ILE A 150 8.12 -6.55 6.53
C ILE A 150 7.40 -7.79 6.04
N ALA A 151 6.48 -8.35 6.82
CA ALA A 151 5.72 -9.51 6.40
C ALA A 151 4.82 -9.18 5.20
N VAL A 152 4.19 -8.00 5.17
CA VAL A 152 3.43 -7.52 4.01
C VAL A 152 4.34 -7.34 2.79
N LEU A 153 5.51 -6.72 2.96
CA LEU A 153 6.47 -6.53 1.87
C LEU A 153 6.97 -7.87 1.29
N ARG A 154 7.30 -8.85 2.14
CA ARG A 154 7.70 -10.21 1.71
C ARG A 154 6.59 -10.96 1.01
N LEU A 155 5.35 -10.66 1.38
CA LEU A 155 4.19 -11.31 0.81
C LEU A 155 3.88 -10.75 -0.58
N LEU A 156 3.99 -9.43 -0.78
CA LEU A 156 3.53 -8.75 -1.99
C LEU A 156 4.64 -8.35 -2.97
N LEU A 157 5.85 -8.11 -2.49
CA LEU A 157 6.97 -7.64 -3.31
C LEU A 157 8.10 -8.66 -3.35
N THR A 158 8.94 -8.55 -4.37
CA THR A 158 10.13 -9.39 -4.49
C THR A 158 11.25 -8.79 -3.65
N PRO A 159 11.79 -9.54 -2.67
CA PRO A 159 12.92 -9.05 -1.91
C PRO A 159 14.20 -9.09 -2.75
N SER A 160 15.08 -8.13 -2.49
CA SER A 160 16.37 -7.97 -3.15
C SER A 160 17.41 -7.44 -2.17
N LEU A 161 18.67 -7.50 -2.57
CA LEU A 161 19.80 -6.98 -1.83
C LEU A 161 20.36 -5.76 -2.54
N ARG A 162 20.69 -4.73 -1.78
CA ARG A 162 21.44 -3.58 -2.28
C ARG A 162 22.56 -3.19 -1.31
N PRO A 163 23.57 -2.46 -1.77
CA PRO A 163 24.50 -1.80 -0.87
C PRO A 163 23.76 -0.85 0.09
N ALA A 164 24.08 -0.93 1.37
CA ALA A 164 23.55 0.00 2.36
C ALA A 164 24.12 1.42 2.08
N PRO A 165 23.35 2.49 2.35
CA PRO A 165 23.87 3.86 2.27
C PRO A 165 25.12 4.02 3.14
N SER A 166 26.11 4.79 2.68
CA SER A 166 27.30 5.04 3.49
C SER A 166 26.98 5.92 4.70
N PRO A 167 27.50 5.61 5.91
CA PRO A 167 27.31 6.46 7.07
C PRO A 167 27.97 7.83 6.86
N PRO A 168 27.36 8.92 7.37
CA PRO A 168 28.00 10.23 7.41
C PRO A 168 29.35 10.18 8.13
N LYS A 169 30.27 11.06 7.73
CA LYS A 169 31.63 11.12 8.31
C LYS A 169 31.57 11.20 9.85
N GLY A 170 32.23 10.26 10.52
CA GLY A 170 32.33 10.20 11.98
C GLY A 170 31.24 9.39 12.67
N ILE A 171 30.22 8.93 11.95
CA ILE A 171 29.21 8.00 12.46
C ILE A 171 29.70 6.57 12.17
N LYS A 172 29.71 5.72 13.20
CA LYS A 172 29.98 4.30 13.04
C LYS A 172 28.73 3.59 12.53
N HIS A 173 28.92 2.48 11.83
CA HIS A 173 27.82 1.63 11.42
C HIS A 173 26.95 1.23 12.63
N ASP A 174 25.61 1.16 12.45
CA ASP A 174 24.70 0.77 13.53
C ASP A 174 25.09 -0.63 14.03
N SER A 175 25.42 -0.69 15.32
CA SER A 175 25.85 -1.91 16.00
C SER A 175 24.80 -3.02 16.01
N ARG A 176 23.52 -2.72 15.76
CA ARG A 176 22.46 -3.75 15.70
C ARG A 176 22.58 -4.67 14.49
N ASN A 177 23.32 -4.27 13.44
CA ASN A 177 23.66 -5.12 12.30
C ASN A 177 22.42 -5.82 11.68
N SER A 178 21.30 -5.09 11.57
CA SER A 178 20.04 -5.63 11.07
C SER A 178 20.01 -5.58 9.54
N PRO A 179 19.58 -6.66 8.86
CA PRO A 179 19.38 -6.67 7.40
C PRO A 179 18.56 -5.51 6.85
N LEU A 180 17.64 -4.97 7.65
CA LEU A 180 16.73 -3.91 7.21
C LEU A 180 17.38 -2.52 7.19
N VAL A 181 18.50 -2.34 7.88
CA VAL A 181 19.20 -1.05 7.99
C VAL A 181 20.54 -1.13 7.28
N ASP A 182 21.39 -2.01 7.80
CA ASP A 182 22.77 -2.17 7.37
C ASP A 182 23.32 -3.42 8.08
N ARG A 183 23.58 -4.47 7.31
CA ARG A 183 24.27 -5.67 7.77
C ARG A 183 25.43 -5.97 6.84
N ASN A 184 26.65 -5.78 7.36
CA ASN A 184 27.90 -5.94 6.60
C ASN A 184 27.92 -5.10 5.29
N GLY A 185 27.34 -3.90 5.30
CA GLY A 185 27.29 -3.03 4.12
C GLY A 185 26.20 -3.39 3.11
N TRP A 186 25.33 -4.35 3.42
CA TRP A 186 24.19 -4.74 2.61
C TRP A 186 22.88 -4.41 3.33
N GLN A 187 21.83 -4.21 2.54
CA GLN A 187 20.48 -3.98 3.03
C GLN A 187 19.47 -4.78 2.21
N GLU A 188 18.52 -5.38 2.92
CA GLU A 188 17.33 -5.99 2.35
C GLU A 188 16.34 -4.91 1.92
N VAL A 189 15.92 -4.95 0.66
CA VAL A 189 14.95 -4.04 0.06
C VAL A 189 13.92 -4.82 -0.74
N TYR A 190 12.83 -4.16 -1.10
CA TYR A 190 11.71 -4.76 -1.81
C TYR A 190 11.42 -3.96 -3.07
N GLY A 191 11.12 -4.68 -4.15
CA GLY A 191 10.76 -4.10 -5.43
C GLY A 191 10.06 -5.12 -6.32
N GLY A 192 9.71 -4.69 -7.52
CA GLY A 192 9.04 -5.52 -8.53
C GLY A 192 8.78 -4.72 -9.78
N GLU A 193 8.46 -5.42 -10.87
CA GLU A 193 7.91 -4.78 -12.06
C GLU A 193 6.59 -4.10 -11.68
N GLY A 194 6.44 -2.83 -12.04
CA GLY A 194 5.21 -2.08 -11.75
C GLY A 194 5.12 -1.49 -10.34
N GLU A 195 6.26 -1.09 -9.73
CA GLU A 195 6.37 -0.34 -8.45
C GLU A 195 5.00 0.03 -7.85
N LEU A 196 4.53 -0.72 -6.85
CA LEU A 196 3.22 -0.50 -6.22
C LEU A 196 3.42 0.02 -4.80
N ASP A 197 2.76 1.12 -4.44
CA ASP A 197 2.82 1.62 -3.07
C ASP A 197 1.87 0.82 -2.18
N ILE A 198 2.38 0.35 -1.04
CA ILE A 198 1.62 -0.47 -0.11
C ILE A 198 1.18 0.37 1.08
N TRP A 199 -0.13 0.42 1.26
CA TRP A 199 -0.80 0.98 2.43
C TRP A 199 -1.36 -0.16 3.27
N VAL A 200 -1.15 -0.11 4.59
CA VAL A 200 -1.64 -1.13 5.51
C VAL A 200 -2.76 -0.56 6.38
N TYR A 201 -3.90 -1.23 6.33
CA TYR A 201 -5.01 -1.05 7.26
C TYR A 201 -4.88 -2.05 8.41
N ASP A 202 -4.75 -1.56 9.62
CA ASP A 202 -4.48 -2.34 10.83
C ASP A 202 -5.48 -2.03 11.96
N GLN A 203 -5.27 -2.58 13.15
CA GLN A 203 -6.20 -2.40 14.27
C GLN A 203 -6.43 -0.92 14.63
N ARG A 204 -5.42 -0.07 14.44
CA ARG A 204 -5.54 1.36 14.72
C ARG A 204 -6.42 2.06 13.69
N SER A 205 -6.40 1.60 12.44
CA SER A 205 -7.24 2.09 11.36
C SER A 205 -8.73 2.05 11.69
N ASN A 206 -9.19 1.06 12.47
CA ASN A 206 -10.59 0.98 12.91
C ASN A 206 -11.02 2.21 13.74
N GLY A 207 -10.09 2.77 14.52
CA GLY A 207 -10.37 3.87 15.44
C GLY A 207 -10.24 5.25 14.80
N ASP A 208 -9.16 5.48 14.03
CA ASP A 208 -8.85 6.81 13.49
C ASP A 208 -9.01 6.94 11.97
N GLY A 209 -9.37 5.85 11.27
CA GLY A 209 -9.50 5.82 9.82
C GLY A 209 -8.18 6.09 9.10
N SER A 210 -7.04 5.87 9.74
CA SER A 210 -5.71 6.01 9.14
C SER A 210 -5.19 4.71 8.56
N VAL A 211 -4.38 4.80 7.52
CA VAL A 211 -3.57 3.69 7.02
C VAL A 211 -2.10 4.11 7.03
N ARG A 212 -1.21 3.13 7.10
CA ARG A 212 0.23 3.38 7.09
C ARG A 212 0.83 2.99 5.74
N VAL A 213 1.51 3.92 5.08
CA VAL A 213 2.33 3.61 3.90
C VAL A 213 3.63 2.97 4.35
N VAL A 214 4.05 1.93 3.66
CA VAL A 214 5.24 1.16 3.98
C VAL A 214 6.36 1.46 2.99
N SER A 215 7.53 1.79 3.50
CA SER A 215 8.73 2.04 2.70
C SER A 215 9.34 0.70 2.21
N PRO A 216 9.34 0.42 0.89
CA PRO A 216 9.89 -0.82 0.36
C PRO A 216 11.43 -0.80 0.28
N SER A 217 12.02 0.40 0.27
CA SER A 217 13.46 0.60 0.37
C SER A 217 13.73 1.87 1.15
N SER A 218 14.79 1.85 1.94
CA SER A 218 15.20 3.05 2.64
C SER A 218 15.68 4.10 1.61
N ASP A 219 15.28 5.37 1.75
CA ASP A 219 15.63 6.38 0.74
C ASP A 219 17.16 6.42 0.58
N VAL A 220 17.61 6.37 -0.67
CA VAL A 220 19.00 6.06 -1.09
C VAL A 220 20.03 7.00 -0.43
N ALA A 221 19.58 8.16 0.08
CA ALA A 221 20.45 9.20 0.61
C ALA A 221 20.55 9.28 2.15
N VAL A 222 19.75 8.53 2.93
CA VAL A 222 19.70 8.74 4.40
C VAL A 222 20.11 7.48 5.18
N TYR A 223 21.34 7.49 5.69
CA TYR A 223 21.84 6.46 6.61
C TYR A 223 20.97 6.34 7.87
N GLY A 224 20.65 5.11 8.27
CA GLY A 224 19.85 4.81 9.48
C GLY A 224 18.33 4.74 9.26
N SER A 225 17.86 4.95 8.02
CA SER A 225 16.52 4.56 7.59
C SER A 225 16.43 3.04 7.44
N ALA A 226 15.29 2.44 7.79
CA ALA A 226 15.08 1.00 7.73
C ALA A 226 14.06 0.67 6.64
N THR A 227 14.31 -0.40 5.90
CA THR A 227 13.27 -1.03 5.08
C THR A 227 12.10 -1.43 5.97
N GLY A 228 10.87 -1.19 5.50
CA GLY A 228 9.66 -1.42 6.28
C GLY A 228 9.32 -0.31 7.28
N ASP A 229 10.05 0.80 7.30
CA ASP A 229 9.57 2.01 7.97
C ASP A 229 8.21 2.43 7.43
N SER A 230 7.36 2.98 8.28
CA SER A 230 6.02 3.43 7.88
C SER A 230 5.60 4.75 8.46
N TRP A 231 4.70 5.41 7.74
CA TRP A 231 4.10 6.69 8.10
C TRP A 231 2.58 6.63 7.88
N ARG A 232 1.79 7.32 8.72
CA ARG A 232 0.32 7.27 8.66
C ARG A 232 -0.32 8.49 8.04
N ALA A 233 -1.33 8.24 7.24
CA ALA A 233 -2.27 9.23 6.77
C ALA A 233 -3.71 8.79 7.05
N ARG A 234 -4.59 9.76 7.26
CA ARG A 234 -6.04 9.52 7.28
C ARG A 234 -6.55 9.26 5.88
N VAL A 235 -7.59 8.42 5.76
CA VAL A 235 -8.22 8.06 4.48
C VAL A 235 -8.57 9.26 3.61
N ASP A 236 -8.98 10.39 4.21
CA ASP A 236 -9.32 11.62 3.45
C ASP A 236 -8.15 12.22 2.67
N HIS A 237 -6.92 11.76 2.91
CA HIS A 237 -5.71 12.30 2.28
C HIS A 237 -4.95 11.25 1.45
N ILE A 238 -5.27 9.96 1.58
CA ILE A 238 -4.42 8.92 0.97
C ILE A 238 -4.52 8.90 -0.55
N VAL A 239 -5.67 9.28 -1.11
CA VAL A 239 -5.86 9.41 -2.56
C VAL A 239 -4.97 10.50 -3.13
N ASP A 240 -5.02 11.70 -2.55
CA ASP A 240 -4.16 12.84 -2.93
C ASP A 240 -2.68 12.49 -2.81
N LEU A 241 -2.30 11.84 -1.71
CA LEU A 241 -0.92 11.43 -1.45
C LEU A 241 -0.46 10.40 -2.47
N GLN A 242 -1.25 9.36 -2.73
CA GLN A 242 -0.93 8.31 -3.70
C GLN A 242 -0.76 8.90 -5.09
N PHE A 243 -1.70 9.74 -5.52
CA PHE A 243 -1.64 10.42 -6.80
C PHE A 243 -0.39 11.32 -6.89
N SER A 244 -0.10 12.11 -5.85
CA SER A 244 1.08 12.99 -5.82
C SER A 244 2.39 12.21 -5.84
N MET A 245 2.46 11.08 -5.13
CA MET A 245 3.64 10.20 -5.12
C MET A 245 3.96 9.69 -6.51
N ARG A 246 2.94 9.28 -7.27
CA ARG A 246 3.11 8.67 -8.59
C ARG A 246 3.22 9.67 -9.72
N MET A 247 2.36 10.68 -9.73
CA MET A 247 2.26 11.62 -10.85
C MET A 247 3.17 12.82 -10.70
N SER A 248 3.45 13.25 -9.47
CA SER A 248 4.32 14.41 -9.19
C SER A 248 5.72 14.01 -8.71
N GLY A 249 5.98 12.70 -8.52
CA GLY A 249 7.24 12.21 -7.97
C GLY A 249 7.48 12.61 -6.52
N MET A 250 6.42 12.97 -5.78
CA MET A 250 6.50 13.29 -4.37
C MET A 250 7.01 12.06 -3.60
N LYS A 251 7.92 12.27 -2.65
CA LYS A 251 8.41 11.19 -1.78
C LYS A 251 8.06 11.49 -0.33
N ILE A 252 7.66 10.45 0.39
CA ILE A 252 7.51 10.52 1.84
C ILE A 252 8.91 10.37 2.45
N ASP A 253 9.33 11.38 3.20
CA ASP A 253 10.63 11.39 3.86
C ASP A 253 10.58 10.62 5.20
N PHE A 254 11.10 9.39 5.18
CA PHE A 254 11.26 8.53 6.35
C PHE A 254 12.57 8.80 7.14
N GLY A 255 13.37 9.80 6.74
CA GLY A 255 14.74 10.03 7.22
C GLY A 255 14.91 10.78 8.55
N GLY A 256 13.84 11.00 9.33
CA GLY A 256 13.89 11.75 10.61
C GLY A 256 13.42 10.93 11.82
N MET A 257 13.99 11.18 13.01
CA MET A 257 13.65 10.46 14.26
C MET A 257 12.16 10.55 14.66
N ASP A 258 11.44 11.58 14.20
CA ASP A 258 10.02 11.82 14.54
C ASP A 258 9.03 11.38 13.44
N ARG A 259 9.49 10.73 12.36
CA ARG A 259 8.71 10.60 11.11
C ARG A 259 8.25 9.18 10.77
N TRP A 260 8.62 8.17 11.54
CA TRP A 260 8.19 6.78 11.35
C TRP A 260 7.73 6.15 12.65
N GLU A 261 6.88 5.13 12.55
CA GLU A 261 6.35 4.42 13.72
C GLU A 261 7.43 3.58 14.41
N TYR A 262 7.99 4.10 15.50
CA TYR A 262 9.08 3.43 16.22
C TYR A 262 8.75 2.01 16.66
N ALA A 263 7.54 1.80 17.18
CA ALA A 263 7.07 0.49 17.60
C ALA A 263 7.08 -0.53 16.46
N GLU A 264 6.67 -0.10 15.25
CA GLU A 264 6.64 -0.97 14.08
C GLU A 264 8.05 -1.24 13.54
N ARG A 265 8.96 -0.27 13.56
CA ARG A 265 10.38 -0.53 13.23
C ARG A 265 10.99 -1.58 14.16
N VAL A 266 10.78 -1.44 15.48
CA VAL A 266 11.29 -2.42 16.46
C VAL A 266 10.71 -3.80 16.16
N ARG A 267 9.40 -3.88 15.92
CA ARG A 267 8.72 -5.12 15.55
C ARG A 267 9.31 -5.76 14.28
N ASN A 268 9.54 -4.97 13.23
CA ASN A 268 10.13 -5.42 11.97
C ASN A 268 11.54 -6.01 12.17
N ILE A 269 12.39 -5.30 12.91
CA ILE A 269 13.76 -5.75 13.22
C ILE A 269 13.71 -7.06 14.00
N GLU A 270 12.91 -7.13 15.05
CA GLU A 270 12.76 -8.34 15.86
C GLU A 270 12.22 -9.53 15.03
N GLU A 271 11.30 -9.29 14.11
CA GLU A 271 10.75 -10.34 13.26
C GLU A 271 11.83 -10.94 12.35
N VAL A 272 12.62 -10.09 11.69
CA VAL A 272 13.74 -10.54 10.86
C VAL A 272 14.79 -11.28 11.70
N GLU A 273 15.16 -10.75 12.87
CA GLU A 273 16.12 -11.40 13.77
C GLU A 273 15.63 -12.77 14.28
N LYS A 274 14.34 -12.86 14.64
CA LYS A 274 13.70 -14.13 15.05
C LYS A 274 13.68 -15.12 13.89
N GLY A 275 13.39 -14.67 12.67
CA GLY A 275 13.42 -15.49 11.46
C GLY A 275 14.79 -16.12 11.23
N LEU A 276 15.84 -15.32 11.35
CA LEU A 276 17.23 -15.79 11.24
C LEU A 276 17.62 -16.78 12.34
N SER A 277 17.03 -16.66 13.54
CA SER A 277 17.35 -17.50 14.70
C SER A 277 16.59 -18.84 14.75
N ARG A 278 15.37 -18.92 14.20
CA ARG A 278 14.48 -20.10 14.30
C ARG A 278 14.87 -21.28 13.42
N THR A 279 15.85 -21.10 12.55
CA THR A 279 16.23 -22.04 11.49
C THR A 279 17.70 -22.50 11.61
N ALA A 280 18.35 -22.15 12.72
CA ALA A 280 19.63 -22.68 13.16
C ALA A 280 19.41 -23.84 14.15
#